data_AF-A0AAJ4XRQ2-F1
#
_entry.id   AF-A0AAJ4XRQ2-F1
#
_cell.length_a   1.000
_cell.length_b   1.000
_cell.length_c   1.000
_cell.angle_alpha   90.00
_cell.angle_beta   90.00
_cell.angle_gamma   90.00
#
_symmetry.space_group_name_H-M   'P 1'
#
loop_
_entity.id
_entity.type
_entity.pdbx_description
1 polymer ?
#
loop_
_entity_poly.entity_id
_entity_poly.type
_entity_poly.pdbx_seq_one_letter_code
_entity_poly.pdbx_strand_id
1 'polypeptide(L)'
;MQVNCDLFRAGAAQFLPYFKGAPLVQSSGTGKTRMVLQLGRIAPLIICAGYPSADRQFRGFLDLTDLKVRKVNIQERVAIFITAWFFILAKDLQTIDLDNKSNYLKPLDHYSSDDIVQRRKLFFERVLAKAKDMISDRASPESNKIFEQHLVEPVLNLSQEMCQLQGYCCCSDDRIPPVFVANDECAELPSPALFCLRRLWNYVRDLEIEQPCKISCLWLVLLSTNSGAASLVSQDPQVEASLRHVIAAPLPMFV
;
A
#
# COMPACT_ATOMS: atom_id res chain seq x y z
N MET A 1 -0.88 -13.71 -18.36
CA MET A 1 -1.50 -13.47 -17.04
C MET A 1 -2.44 -12.30 -17.19
N GLN A 2 -3.73 -12.48 -16.96
CA GLN A 2 -4.73 -11.40 -17.00
C GLN A 2 -5.25 -11.20 -15.57
N VAL A 3 -5.37 -9.93 -15.14
CA VAL A 3 -5.98 -9.60 -13.86
C VAL A 3 -7.49 -9.62 -14.03
N ASN A 4 -8.19 -10.45 -13.26
CA ASN A 4 -9.66 -10.44 -13.26
C ASN A 4 -10.16 -9.17 -12.57
N CYS A 5 -10.35 -8.09 -13.34
CA CYS A 5 -10.73 -6.77 -12.84
C CYS A 5 -12.12 -6.75 -12.16
N ASP A 6 -12.99 -7.71 -12.48
CA ASP A 6 -14.35 -7.77 -11.93
C ASP A 6 -14.31 -8.08 -10.42
N LEU A 7 -13.37 -8.92 -9.97
CA LEU A 7 -13.13 -9.19 -8.54
C LEU A 7 -12.69 -7.93 -7.75
N PHE A 8 -12.09 -6.95 -8.42
CA PHE A 8 -11.54 -5.74 -7.77
C PHE A 8 -12.53 -4.56 -7.75
N ARG A 9 -13.61 -4.64 -8.54
CA ARG A 9 -14.56 -3.52 -8.74
C ARG A 9 -16.03 -3.89 -8.46
N ALA A 10 -16.40 -5.16 -8.56
CA ALA A 10 -17.80 -5.58 -8.58
C ALA A 10 -18.17 -6.42 -7.35
N GLY A 11 -18.60 -5.74 -6.29
CA GLY A 11 -19.39 -6.36 -5.24
C GLY A 11 -20.19 -5.28 -4.53
N ALA A 12 -21.50 -5.51 -4.31
CA ALA A 12 -22.19 -4.74 -3.28
C ALA A 12 -21.39 -4.88 -1.96
N ALA A 13 -21.36 -3.85 -1.11
CA ALA A 13 -20.47 -3.81 0.07
C ALA A 13 -20.52 -5.06 0.98
N GLN A 14 -21.59 -5.84 0.89
CA GLN A 14 -21.78 -7.14 1.55
C GLN A 14 -20.99 -8.33 0.96
N PHE A 15 -20.52 -8.24 -0.29
CA PHE A 15 -19.74 -9.26 -1.01
C PHE A 15 -18.24 -8.91 -1.13
N LEU A 16 -17.84 -7.68 -0.79
CA LEU A 16 -16.42 -7.29 -0.84
C LEU A 16 -15.66 -7.94 0.33
N PRO A 17 -14.38 -8.31 0.13
CA PRO A 17 -13.55 -8.80 1.23
C PRO A 17 -13.46 -7.75 2.34
N TYR A 18 -13.44 -8.20 3.60
CA TYR A 18 -13.37 -7.33 4.80
C TYR A 18 -12.22 -6.32 4.77
N PHE A 19 -11.19 -6.66 4.01
CA PHE A 19 -10.00 -5.89 3.78
C PHE A 19 -9.71 -5.88 2.28
N LYS A 20 -9.47 -4.70 1.70
CA LYS A 20 -9.06 -4.55 0.31
C LYS A 20 -7.56 -4.87 0.18
N GLY A 21 -7.26 -6.16 0.27
CA GLY A 21 -5.91 -6.66 0.08
C GLY A 21 -5.85 -8.17 0.10
N ALA A 22 -4.74 -8.71 -0.40
CA ALA A 22 -4.48 -10.14 -0.46
C ALA A 22 -3.19 -10.48 0.29
N PRO A 23 -3.20 -11.43 1.24
CA PRO A 23 -1.99 -11.95 1.85
C PRO A 23 -1.42 -13.04 0.94
N LEU A 24 -0.18 -12.84 0.50
CA LEU A 24 0.62 -13.82 -0.17
C LEU A 24 1.52 -14.51 0.85
N VAL A 25 0.97 -15.55 1.48
CA VAL A 25 1.70 -16.38 2.44
C VAL A 25 2.23 -17.61 1.73
N GLN A 26 3.55 -17.71 1.59
CA GLN A 26 4.22 -18.90 1.06
C GLN A 26 5.58 -19.07 1.76
N SER A 27 6.10 -20.30 1.82
CA SER A 27 7.43 -20.58 2.38
C SER A 27 8.54 -19.76 1.69
N SER A 28 9.68 -19.56 2.35
CA SER A 28 10.81 -18.84 1.74
C SER A 28 11.25 -19.52 0.42
N GLY A 29 11.71 -18.73 -0.56
CA GLY A 29 12.20 -19.24 -1.85
C GLY A 29 11.14 -19.66 -2.88
N THR A 30 9.84 -19.54 -2.58
CA THR A 30 8.72 -19.96 -3.46
C THR A 30 8.33 -18.97 -4.56
N GLY A 31 9.07 -17.87 -4.71
CA GLY A 31 8.84 -16.93 -5.81
C GLY A 31 7.74 -15.88 -5.59
N LYS A 32 7.29 -15.62 -4.35
CA LYS A 32 6.38 -14.50 -4.01
C LYS A 32 6.79 -13.17 -4.65
N THR A 33 8.04 -12.79 -4.46
CA THR A 33 8.62 -11.58 -5.04
C THR A 33 8.55 -11.63 -6.57
N ARG A 34 8.89 -12.77 -7.18
CA ARG A 34 8.78 -12.95 -8.64
C ARG A 34 7.35 -12.75 -9.12
N MET A 35 6.35 -13.27 -8.41
CA MET A 35 4.94 -13.12 -8.76
C MET A 35 4.48 -11.67 -8.70
N VAL A 36 4.84 -10.93 -7.65
CA VAL A 36 4.57 -9.49 -7.53
C VAL A 36 5.24 -8.70 -8.65
N LEU A 37 6.48 -9.03 -9.00
CA LEU A 37 7.16 -8.40 -10.14
C LEU A 37 6.50 -8.74 -11.48
N GLN A 38 5.87 -9.91 -11.63
CA GLN A 38 5.05 -10.21 -12.80
C GLN A 38 3.75 -9.40 -12.81
N LEU A 39 3.14 -9.12 -11.65
CA LEU A 39 2.00 -8.21 -11.56
C LEU A 39 2.35 -6.79 -12.04
N GLY A 40 3.53 -6.29 -11.68
CA GLY A 40 4.03 -4.99 -12.15
C GLY A 40 4.22 -4.88 -13.67
N ARG A 41 4.14 -5.99 -14.42
CA ARG A 41 4.17 -5.98 -15.89
C ARG A 41 2.79 -5.81 -16.54
N ILE A 42 1.71 -6.08 -15.79
CA ILE A 42 0.34 -6.11 -16.29
C ILE A 42 -0.55 -5.04 -15.64
N ALA A 43 -0.10 -4.45 -14.54
CA ALA A 43 -0.77 -3.39 -13.81
C ALA A 43 0.25 -2.50 -13.09
N PRO A 44 -0.08 -1.24 -12.77
CA PRO A 44 0.79 -0.40 -11.95
C PRO A 44 1.06 -1.05 -10.58
N LEU A 45 2.34 -1.08 -10.19
CA LEU A 45 2.80 -1.64 -8.92
C LEU A 45 3.58 -0.59 -8.14
N ILE A 46 3.32 -0.55 -6.83
CA ILE A 46 3.96 0.36 -5.88
C ILE A 46 4.44 -0.48 -4.68
N ILE A 47 5.72 -0.38 -4.26
CA ILE A 47 6.28 -1.17 -3.15
C ILE A 47 6.54 -0.30 -1.91
N CYS A 48 5.87 -0.65 -0.80
CA CYS A 48 5.75 0.13 0.45
C CYS A 48 6.86 -0.10 1.47
N ALA A 49 7.02 -1.34 1.91
CA ALA A 49 7.93 -1.75 2.98
C ALA A 49 8.30 -3.22 2.73
N GLY A 50 9.50 -3.62 3.15
CA GLY A 50 10.14 -4.88 2.70
C GLY A 50 10.42 -4.85 1.19
N TYR A 51 11.63 -4.68 0.67
CA TYR A 51 12.92 -5.27 1.01
C TYR A 51 13.95 -4.57 0.09
N PRO A 52 15.26 -4.48 0.40
CA PRO A 52 15.90 -4.48 1.72
C PRO A 52 16.06 -3.06 2.33
N SER A 53 15.90 -1.97 1.55
CA SER A 53 16.15 -0.61 2.05
C SER A 53 14.91 0.09 2.63
N ALA A 54 13.73 -0.15 2.06
CA ALA A 54 12.48 0.44 2.56
C ALA A 54 12.16 -0.06 3.98
N ASP A 55 12.46 -1.33 4.26
CA ASP A 55 12.26 -1.95 5.57
C ASP A 55 13.11 -1.28 6.66
N ARG A 56 14.41 -1.08 6.42
CA ARG A 56 15.30 -0.39 7.36
C ARG A 56 14.85 1.03 7.65
N GLN A 57 14.35 1.73 6.64
CA GLN A 57 13.94 3.11 6.79
C GLN A 57 12.57 3.23 7.45
N PHE A 58 11.60 2.40 7.05
CA PHE A 58 10.28 2.34 7.69
C PHE A 58 10.39 1.92 9.15
N ARG A 59 11.06 0.79 9.45
CA ARG A 59 11.29 0.36 10.84
C ARG A 59 12.11 1.38 11.61
N GLY A 60 13.19 1.88 11.01
CA GLY A 60 14.02 2.93 11.59
C GLY A 60 13.20 4.16 11.99
N PHE A 61 12.23 4.56 11.16
CA PHE A 61 11.29 5.63 11.47
C PHE A 61 10.36 5.26 12.63
N LEU A 62 9.75 4.08 12.60
CA LEU A 62 8.86 3.60 13.68
C LEU A 62 9.59 3.53 15.03
N ASP A 63 10.88 3.20 15.02
CA ASP A 63 11.70 3.03 16.22
C ASP A 63 12.37 4.31 16.74
N LEU A 64 12.30 5.43 16.01
CA LEU A 64 12.92 6.70 16.40
C LEU A 64 12.59 7.05 17.85
N THR A 65 13.65 7.19 18.65
CA THR A 65 13.56 7.51 20.08
C THR A 65 12.88 8.85 20.31
N ASP A 66 13.18 9.85 19.47
CA ASP A 66 12.56 11.18 19.53
C ASP A 66 11.04 11.13 19.40
N LEU A 67 10.51 10.23 18.58
CA LEU A 67 9.06 10.03 18.47
C LEU A 67 8.47 9.42 19.74
N LYS A 68 9.22 8.57 20.44
CA LYS A 68 8.81 8.00 21.74
C LYS A 68 8.77 9.11 22.79
N VAL A 69 9.74 10.02 22.78
CA VAL A 69 9.80 11.20 23.66
C VAL A 69 8.63 12.16 23.39
N ARG A 70 8.32 12.43 22.11
CA ARG A 70 7.17 13.25 21.70
C ARG A 70 5.82 12.57 21.87
N LYS A 71 5.77 11.35 22.42
CA LYS A 71 4.57 10.52 22.64
C LYS A 71 3.72 10.29 21.38
N VAL A 72 4.32 10.41 20.20
CA VAL A 72 3.65 10.09 18.93
C VAL A 72 3.37 8.60 18.92
N ASN A 73 2.10 8.23 18.88
CA ASN A 73 1.72 6.83 18.92
C ASN A 73 2.14 6.11 17.62
N ILE A 74 2.39 4.81 17.70
CA ILE A 74 2.87 3.99 16.57
C ILE A 74 1.92 4.00 15.36
N GLN A 75 0.60 4.15 15.56
CA GLN A 75 -0.37 4.21 14.46
C GLN A 75 -0.23 5.52 13.68
N GLU A 76 -0.05 6.64 14.37
CA GLU A 76 0.24 7.93 13.77
C GLU A 76 1.57 7.90 13.00
N ARG A 77 2.59 7.24 13.53
CA ARG A 77 3.87 7.05 12.80
C ARG A 77 3.67 6.30 11.49
N VAL A 78 2.88 5.21 11.50
CA VAL A 78 2.55 4.46 10.28
C VAL A 78 1.82 5.36 9.29
N ALA A 79 0.76 6.05 9.73
CA ALA A 79 -0.02 6.93 8.87
C ALA A 79 0.84 8.03 8.24
N ILE A 80 1.66 8.73 9.05
CA ILE A 80 2.57 9.77 8.59
C ILE A 80 3.56 9.23 7.55
N PHE A 81 4.15 8.06 7.80
CA PHE A 81 5.12 7.48 6.86
C PHE A 81 4.46 7.14 5.52
N ILE A 82 3.30 6.48 5.53
CA ILE A 82 2.55 6.14 4.30
C ILE A 82 2.12 7.41 3.56
N THR A 83 1.65 8.43 4.30
CA THR A 83 1.32 9.75 3.76
C THR A 83 2.52 10.40 3.08
N ALA A 84 3.67 10.47 3.75
CA ALA A 84 4.90 11.05 3.21
C ALA A 84 5.35 10.29 1.96
N TRP A 85 5.20 8.98 1.98
CA TRP A 85 5.53 8.13 0.86
C TRP A 85 4.64 8.39 -0.37
N PHE A 86 3.32 8.40 -0.19
CA PHE A 86 2.36 8.73 -1.26
C PHE A 86 2.59 10.14 -1.80
N PHE A 87 2.88 11.09 -0.92
CA PHE A 87 3.19 12.46 -1.31
C PHE A 87 4.43 12.56 -2.20
N ILE A 88 5.57 11.96 -1.79
CA ILE A 88 6.81 11.99 -2.57
C ILE A 88 6.62 11.26 -3.90
N LEU A 89 5.94 10.11 -3.90
CA LEU A 89 5.69 9.35 -5.12
C LEU A 89 4.82 10.12 -6.11
N ALA A 90 3.70 10.70 -5.65
CA ALA A 90 2.84 11.52 -6.50
C ALA A 90 3.61 12.72 -7.06
N LYS A 91 4.39 13.41 -6.23
CA LYS A 91 5.20 14.56 -6.66
C LYS A 91 6.24 14.17 -7.72
N ASP A 92 6.92 13.04 -7.57
CA ASP A 92 7.91 12.60 -8.54
C ASP A 92 7.24 12.22 -9.86
N LEU A 93 6.12 11.49 -9.82
CA LEU A 93 5.37 11.11 -11.01
C LEU A 93 4.81 12.31 -11.78
N GLN A 94 4.37 13.37 -11.08
CA GLN A 94 3.90 14.61 -11.71
C GLN A 94 4.96 15.28 -12.60
N THR A 95 6.25 15.10 -12.29
CA THR A 95 7.36 15.69 -13.04
C THR A 95 7.85 14.82 -14.21
N ILE A 96 7.26 13.64 -14.40
CA ILE A 96 7.72 12.64 -15.35
C ILE A 96 6.65 12.47 -16.43
N ASP A 97 7.09 12.42 -17.70
CA ASP A 97 6.18 12.17 -18.81
C ASP A 97 5.55 10.78 -18.72
N LEU A 98 4.31 10.64 -19.20
CA LEU A 98 3.51 9.43 -19.06
C LEU A 98 4.25 8.15 -19.49
N ASP A 99 4.94 8.19 -20.64
CA ASP A 99 5.69 7.06 -21.19
C ASP A 99 6.83 6.60 -20.25
N ASN A 100 7.37 7.53 -19.47
CA ASN A 100 8.49 7.31 -18.56
C ASN A 100 8.06 6.99 -17.13
N LYS A 101 6.81 7.26 -16.73
CA LYS A 101 6.30 6.95 -15.38
C LYS A 101 6.40 5.45 -15.07
N SER A 102 6.10 4.59 -16.04
CA SER A 102 6.25 3.14 -15.87
C SER A 102 7.71 2.74 -15.62
N ASN A 103 8.65 3.42 -16.30
CA ASN A 103 10.09 3.22 -16.12
C ASN A 103 10.62 3.84 -14.84
N TYR A 104 9.90 4.77 -14.22
CA TYR A 104 10.21 5.29 -12.89
C TYR A 104 9.81 4.31 -11.77
N LEU A 105 8.65 3.65 -11.93
CA LEU A 105 8.17 2.66 -10.96
C LEU A 105 9.00 1.37 -11.01
N LYS A 106 9.39 0.89 -12.20
CA LYS A 106 10.16 -0.36 -12.37
C LYS A 106 11.44 -0.44 -11.50
N PRO A 107 12.32 0.57 -11.41
CA PRO A 107 13.48 0.56 -10.51
C PRO A 107 13.12 0.45 -9.04
N LEU A 108 11.97 0.99 -8.59
CA LEU A 108 11.50 0.79 -7.23
C LEU A 108 11.21 -0.71 -6.96
N ASP A 109 11.05 -1.49 -8.02
CA ASP A 109 10.76 -2.92 -8.02
C ASP A 109 11.98 -3.83 -8.35
N HIS A 110 13.10 -3.30 -8.86
CA HIS A 110 14.26 -4.09 -9.31
C HIS A 110 15.48 -3.98 -8.37
N TYR A 111 16.39 -4.95 -8.44
CA TYR A 111 17.45 -5.16 -7.43
C TYR A 111 18.87 -5.32 -7.97
N SER A 112 19.03 -5.50 -9.28
CA SER A 112 20.27 -6.08 -9.83
C SER A 112 21.29 -5.05 -10.33
N SER A 113 21.16 -3.76 -10.00
CA SER A 113 22.18 -2.76 -10.32
C SER A 113 22.34 -1.69 -9.23
N ASP A 114 23.57 -1.23 -9.03
CA ASP A 114 23.94 -0.23 -8.01
C ASP A 114 23.19 1.10 -8.21
N ASP A 115 22.93 1.51 -9.46
CA ASP A 115 22.16 2.71 -9.77
C ASP A 115 20.72 2.60 -9.25
N ILE A 116 20.07 1.45 -9.42
CA ILE A 116 18.71 1.21 -8.92
C ILE A 116 18.68 1.27 -7.39
N VAL A 117 19.66 0.65 -6.73
CA VAL A 117 19.78 0.67 -5.27
C VAL A 117 19.94 2.10 -4.76
N GLN A 118 20.78 2.89 -5.42
CA GLN A 118 21.03 4.29 -5.04
C GLN A 118 19.80 5.17 -5.27
N ARG A 119 19.08 5.03 -6.39
CA ARG A 119 17.83 5.77 -6.64
C ARG A 119 16.77 5.48 -5.59
N ARG A 120 16.60 4.21 -5.22
CA ARG A 120 15.67 3.80 -4.15
C ARG A 120 16.08 4.41 -2.81
N LYS A 121 17.37 4.36 -2.47
CA LYS A 121 17.89 4.96 -1.24
C LYS A 121 17.53 6.45 -1.16
N LEU A 122 17.83 7.21 -2.22
CA LEU A 122 17.53 8.65 -2.30
C LEU A 122 16.03 8.94 -2.19
N PHE A 123 15.19 8.12 -2.84
CA PHE A 123 13.74 8.23 -2.73
C PHE A 123 13.27 8.07 -1.29
N PHE A 124 13.65 6.99 -0.60
CA PHE A 124 13.19 6.77 0.77
C PHE A 124 13.83 7.74 1.78
N GLU A 125 15.03 8.27 1.52
CA GLU A 125 15.60 9.37 2.32
C GLU A 125 14.72 10.63 2.27
N ARG A 126 14.18 10.96 1.09
CA ARG A 126 13.20 12.06 0.94
C ARG A 126 11.88 11.74 1.65
N VAL A 127 11.41 10.51 1.58
CA VAL A 127 10.21 10.06 2.32
C VAL A 127 10.44 10.23 3.82
N LEU A 128 11.58 9.80 4.35
CA LEU A 128 11.93 9.96 5.77
C LEU A 128 12.01 11.43 6.18
N ALA A 129 12.65 12.27 5.37
CA ALA A 129 12.72 13.70 5.63
C ALA A 129 11.32 14.31 5.69
N LYS A 130 10.44 13.94 4.75
CA LYS A 130 9.07 14.43 4.72
C LYS A 130 8.22 13.90 5.88
N ALA A 131 8.37 12.63 6.23
CA ALA A 131 7.70 12.03 7.38
C ALA A 131 8.12 12.74 8.69
N LYS A 132 9.40 13.11 8.82
CA LYS A 132 9.90 13.86 9.97
C LYS A 132 9.32 15.28 10.05
N ASP A 133 9.22 15.95 8.91
CA ASP A 133 8.61 17.29 8.78
C ASP A 133 7.11 17.29 9.14
N MET A 134 6.42 16.18 8.89
CA MET A 134 4.99 16.01 9.21
C MET A 134 4.71 15.71 10.69
N ILE A 135 5.74 15.45 11.51
CA ILE A 135 5.56 15.24 12.95
C ILE A 135 5.16 16.56 13.60
N SER A 136 3.95 16.61 14.16
CA SER A 136 3.51 17.73 14.98
C SER A 136 3.87 17.49 16.45
N ASP A 137 4.17 18.56 17.19
CA ASP A 137 4.29 18.50 18.66
C ASP A 137 2.92 18.49 19.37
N ARG A 138 1.82 18.48 18.59
CA ARG A 138 0.45 18.41 19.10
C ARG A 138 0.11 16.99 19.54
N ALA A 139 -0.87 16.88 20.44
CA ALA A 139 -1.38 15.59 20.86
C ALA A 139 -1.89 14.79 19.66
N SER A 140 -1.57 13.50 19.62
CA SER A 140 -2.02 12.58 18.58
C SER A 140 -3.52 12.72 18.33
N PRO A 141 -3.96 12.88 17.08
CA PRO A 141 -5.38 12.92 16.75
C PRO A 141 -6.07 11.62 17.18
N GLU A 142 -7.40 11.69 17.40
CA GLU A 142 -8.23 10.48 17.51
C GLU A 142 -8.00 9.57 16.31
N SER A 143 -8.13 8.25 16.51
CA SER A 143 -7.52 7.28 15.62
C SER A 143 -7.96 7.37 14.14
N ASN A 144 -9.18 7.83 13.84
CA ASN A 144 -9.67 8.04 12.47
C ASN A 144 -9.31 9.42 11.90
N LYS A 145 -9.20 10.45 12.75
CA LYS A 145 -8.83 11.82 12.33
C LYS A 145 -7.40 11.88 11.79
N ILE A 146 -6.54 10.94 12.20
CA ILE A 146 -5.18 10.81 11.66
C ILE A 146 -5.22 10.62 10.12
N PHE A 147 -6.15 9.80 9.61
CA PHE A 147 -6.21 9.55 8.16
C PHE A 147 -6.83 10.72 7.40
N GLU A 148 -7.88 11.34 7.96
CA GLU A 148 -8.50 12.52 7.37
C GLU A 148 -7.48 13.68 7.23
N GLN A 149 -6.68 13.91 8.26
CA GLN A 149 -5.69 14.99 8.28
C GLN A 149 -4.51 14.75 7.34
N HIS A 150 -4.08 13.50 7.16
CA HIS A 150 -2.81 13.21 6.51
C HIS A 150 -2.94 12.50 5.16
N LEU A 151 -3.99 11.71 4.95
CA LEU A 151 -3.99 10.70 3.88
C LEU A 151 -4.82 11.12 2.65
N VAL A 152 -5.89 11.90 2.85
CA VAL A 152 -6.85 12.25 1.79
C VAL A 152 -6.17 12.90 0.58
N GLU A 153 -5.42 13.98 0.80
CA GLU A 153 -4.75 14.72 -0.27
C GLU A 153 -3.66 13.88 -0.97
N PRO A 154 -2.72 13.21 -0.27
CA PRO A 154 -1.74 12.34 -0.93
C PRO A 154 -2.35 11.21 -1.74
N VAL A 155 -3.44 10.59 -1.27
CA VAL A 155 -4.13 9.52 -2.01
C VAL A 155 -4.79 10.06 -3.28
N LEU A 156 -5.42 11.23 -3.22
CA LEU A 156 -6.00 11.90 -4.39
C LEU A 156 -4.94 12.23 -5.43
N ASN A 157 -3.83 12.85 -5.00
CA ASN A 157 -2.74 13.23 -5.89
C ASN A 157 -2.09 11.99 -6.53
N LEU A 158 -1.84 10.94 -5.75
CA LEU A 158 -1.30 9.69 -6.27
C LEU A 158 -2.27 9.02 -7.25
N SER A 159 -3.57 9.03 -6.95
CA SER A 159 -4.62 8.46 -7.81
C SER A 159 -4.71 9.17 -9.15
N GLN A 160 -4.55 10.50 -9.17
CA GLN A 160 -4.50 11.25 -10.42
C GLN A 160 -3.37 10.77 -11.34
N GLU A 161 -2.18 10.55 -10.78
CA GLU A 161 -1.03 10.04 -11.52
C GLU A 161 -1.21 8.58 -11.96
N MET A 162 -1.80 7.75 -11.08
CA MET A 162 -2.05 6.34 -11.38
C MET A 162 -3.14 6.15 -12.43
N CYS A 163 -4.21 6.95 -12.43
CA CYS A 163 -5.26 6.89 -13.46
C CYS A 163 -4.69 7.07 -14.87
N GLN A 164 -3.75 7.99 -15.04
CA GLN A 164 -3.06 8.21 -16.33
C GLN A 164 -2.26 6.96 -16.73
N LEU A 165 -1.52 6.37 -15.79
CA LEU A 165 -0.76 5.14 -16.01
C LEU A 165 -1.63 3.92 -16.32
N GLN A 166 -2.76 3.76 -15.62
CA GLN A 166 -3.67 2.65 -15.85
C GLN A 166 -4.27 2.71 -17.26
N GLY A 167 -4.63 3.91 -17.74
CA GLY A 167 -5.07 4.12 -19.12
C GLY A 167 -3.99 3.78 -20.14
N TYR A 168 -2.72 4.09 -19.84
CA TYR A 168 -1.58 3.74 -20.70
C TYR A 168 -1.30 2.23 -20.74
N CYS A 169 -1.52 1.51 -19.64
CA CYS A 169 -1.34 0.04 -19.59
C CYS A 169 -2.47 -0.75 -20.27
N CYS A 170 -3.66 -0.15 -20.47
CA CYS A 170 -4.80 -0.77 -21.14
C CYS A 170 -4.64 -0.70 -22.67
N CYS A 171 -4.05 -1.73 -23.29
CA CYS A 171 -3.88 -1.75 -24.75
C CYS A 171 -5.10 -2.29 -25.54
N SER A 172 -6.13 -2.88 -24.93
CA SER A 172 -7.19 -3.53 -25.74
C SER A 172 -8.49 -3.96 -25.02
N ASP A 173 -8.65 -3.71 -23.73
CA ASP A 173 -9.80 -4.21 -22.96
C ASP A 173 -10.38 -3.05 -22.15
N ASP A 174 -11.71 -2.84 -22.16
CA ASP A 174 -12.44 -1.76 -21.48
C ASP A 174 -12.29 -1.75 -19.94
N ARG A 175 -11.36 -2.57 -19.39
CA ARG A 175 -11.17 -2.80 -17.96
C ARG A 175 -9.84 -2.22 -17.51
N ILE A 176 -9.93 -1.12 -16.77
CA ILE A 176 -8.80 -0.43 -16.13
C ILE A 176 -8.28 -1.30 -14.95
N PRO A 177 -7.03 -1.79 -14.97
CA PRO A 177 -6.49 -2.68 -13.94
C PRO A 177 -6.33 -1.95 -12.59
N PRO A 178 -6.40 -2.63 -11.43
CA PRO A 178 -6.10 -2.01 -10.14
C PRO A 178 -4.62 -1.60 -10.05
N VAL A 179 -4.31 -0.68 -9.14
CA VAL A 179 -2.93 -0.37 -8.73
C VAL A 179 -2.58 -1.28 -7.56
N PHE A 180 -1.58 -2.13 -7.71
CA PHE A 180 -1.13 -2.98 -6.62
C PHE A 180 -0.16 -2.22 -5.72
N VAL A 181 -0.38 -2.29 -4.41
CA VAL A 181 0.50 -1.75 -3.38
C VAL A 181 1.07 -2.93 -2.60
N ALA A 182 2.32 -3.30 -2.86
CA ALA A 182 2.96 -4.43 -2.20
C ALA A 182 3.68 -4.01 -0.91
N ASN A 183 3.58 -4.83 0.12
CA ASN A 183 4.32 -4.70 1.37
C ASN A 183 4.88 -6.08 1.72
N ASP A 184 6.20 -6.24 1.77
CA ASP A 184 6.91 -7.46 2.07
C ASP A 184 7.28 -7.54 3.56
N GLU A 185 7.39 -8.76 4.09
CA GLU A 185 7.74 -9.05 5.48
C GLU A 185 6.87 -8.36 6.54
N CYS A 186 5.59 -8.09 6.23
CA CYS A 186 4.69 -7.38 7.15
C CYS A 186 4.52 -8.06 8.50
N ALA A 187 4.75 -9.37 8.58
CA ALA A 187 4.66 -10.14 9.83
C ALA A 187 5.66 -9.71 10.91
N GLU A 188 6.70 -8.95 10.56
CA GLU A 188 7.69 -8.45 11.52
C GLU A 188 7.33 -7.07 12.12
N LEU A 189 6.27 -6.43 11.63
CA LEU A 189 5.78 -5.17 12.18
C LEU A 189 5.08 -5.41 13.54
N PRO A 190 5.18 -4.47 14.48
CA PRO A 190 4.47 -4.59 15.76
C PRO A 190 2.95 -4.57 15.55
N SER A 191 2.19 -5.31 16.35
CA SER A 191 0.72 -5.48 16.18
C SER A 191 -0.05 -4.15 16.01
N PRO A 192 0.27 -3.06 16.75
CA PRO A 192 -0.37 -1.77 16.52
C PRO A 192 -0.10 -1.15 15.14
N ALA A 193 1.08 -1.35 14.55
CA ALA A 193 1.41 -0.88 13.20
C ALA A 193 0.62 -1.66 12.15
N LEU A 194 0.51 -2.97 12.33
CA LEU A 194 -0.30 -3.86 11.52
C LEU A 194 -1.79 -3.50 11.56
N PHE A 195 -2.31 -3.26 12.75
CA PHE A 195 -3.68 -2.78 12.93
C PHE A 195 -3.92 -1.42 12.26
N CYS A 196 -2.93 -0.51 12.33
CA CYS A 196 -3.00 0.76 11.63
C CYS A 196 -3.05 0.58 10.11
N LEU A 197 -2.16 -0.23 9.52
CA LEU A 197 -2.17 -0.53 8.08
C LEU A 197 -3.52 -1.08 7.62
N ARG A 198 -4.13 -1.98 8.42
CA ARG A 198 -5.47 -2.51 8.14
C ARG A 198 -6.52 -1.39 8.09
N ARG A 199 -6.54 -0.53 9.10
CA ARG A 199 -7.49 0.60 9.19
C ARG A 199 -7.26 1.62 8.08
N LEU A 200 -6.00 1.88 7.75
CA LEU A 200 -5.59 2.82 6.73
C LEU A 200 -6.13 2.42 5.34
N TRP A 201 -6.04 1.14 4.95
CA TRP A 201 -6.64 0.71 3.68
C TRP A 201 -8.14 0.51 3.69
N ASN A 202 -8.75 0.22 4.84
CA ASN A 202 -10.20 0.32 4.94
C ASN A 202 -10.65 1.77 4.69
N TYR A 203 -9.94 2.75 5.25
CA TYR A 203 -10.20 4.16 5.00
C TYR A 203 -10.01 4.54 3.52
N VAL A 204 -8.94 4.08 2.86
CA VAL A 204 -8.74 4.30 1.42
C VAL A 204 -9.85 3.67 0.59
N ARG A 205 -10.28 2.44 0.92
CA ARG A 205 -11.44 1.81 0.27
C ARG A 205 -12.70 2.65 0.45
N ASP A 206 -12.95 3.16 1.64
CA ASP A 206 -14.13 3.97 1.91
C ASP A 206 -14.06 5.29 1.10
N LEU A 207 -12.88 5.92 0.99
CA LEU A 207 -12.65 7.06 0.08
C LEU A 207 -12.91 6.73 -1.39
N GLU A 208 -12.53 5.53 -1.86
CA GLU A 208 -12.83 5.08 -3.22
C GLU A 208 -14.34 4.94 -3.46
N ILE A 209 -15.08 4.40 -2.49
CA ILE A 209 -16.54 4.26 -2.57
C ILE A 209 -17.21 5.64 -2.60
N GLU A 210 -16.74 6.58 -1.77
CA GLU A 210 -17.25 7.95 -1.72
C GLU A 210 -16.88 8.77 -2.97
N GLN A 211 -15.72 8.50 -3.59
CA GLN A 211 -15.17 9.26 -4.69
C GLN A 211 -14.68 8.37 -5.86
N PRO A 212 -15.57 7.58 -6.50
CA PRO A 212 -15.20 6.50 -7.43
C PRO A 212 -14.51 6.96 -8.72
N CYS A 213 -14.64 8.23 -9.09
CA CYS A 213 -13.99 8.81 -10.27
C CYS A 213 -12.67 9.54 -9.95
N LYS A 214 -12.30 9.68 -8.67
CA LYS A 214 -11.11 10.43 -8.24
C LYS A 214 -10.03 9.55 -7.64
N ILE A 215 -10.41 8.43 -7.03
CA ILE A 215 -9.47 7.51 -6.40
C ILE A 215 -9.30 6.29 -7.31
N SER A 216 -8.05 5.99 -7.69
CA SER A 216 -7.73 4.77 -8.40
C SER A 216 -8.02 3.58 -7.50
N CYS A 217 -8.40 2.44 -8.07
CA CYS A 217 -8.55 1.20 -7.29
C CYS A 217 -7.18 0.74 -6.76
N LEU A 218 -6.82 1.14 -5.53
CA LEU A 218 -5.58 0.75 -4.84
C LEU A 218 -5.81 -0.57 -4.11
N TRP A 219 -5.00 -1.60 -4.41
CA TRP A 219 -5.14 -2.93 -3.84
C TRP A 219 -3.88 -3.35 -3.09
N LEU A 220 -3.99 -3.63 -1.79
CA LEU A 220 -2.82 -4.06 -1.02
C LEU A 220 -2.45 -5.53 -1.28
N VAL A 221 -1.17 -5.79 -1.42
CA VAL A 221 -0.60 -7.13 -1.48
C VAL A 221 0.39 -7.28 -0.32
N LEU A 222 0.03 -8.07 0.69
CA LEU A 222 0.89 -8.35 1.85
C LEU A 222 1.72 -9.60 1.56
N LEU A 223 3.04 -9.49 1.41
CA LEU A 223 3.93 -10.64 1.23
C LEU A 223 4.44 -11.07 2.60
N SER A 224 4.36 -12.37 2.87
CA SER A 224 4.83 -12.93 4.13
C SER A 224 5.27 -14.37 3.97
N THR A 225 6.23 -14.77 4.80
CA THR A 225 6.59 -16.18 5.03
C THR A 225 5.87 -16.77 6.24
N ASN A 226 5.26 -15.92 7.06
CA ASN A 226 4.52 -16.28 8.26
C ASN A 226 3.01 -16.25 8.01
N SER A 227 2.31 -17.32 8.42
CA SER A 227 0.86 -17.43 8.39
C SER A 227 0.16 -16.37 9.26
N GLY A 228 0.85 -15.74 10.20
CA GLY A 228 0.37 -14.58 10.95
C GLY A 228 0.11 -13.34 10.09
N ALA A 229 0.59 -13.27 8.85
CA ALA A 229 0.13 -12.24 7.91
C ALA A 229 -1.26 -12.54 7.34
N ALA A 230 -1.67 -13.81 7.32
CA ALA A 230 -3.04 -14.17 6.95
C ALA A 230 -4.03 -13.57 7.95
N SER A 231 -3.71 -13.51 9.26
CA SER A 231 -4.54 -12.86 10.28
C SER A 231 -4.62 -11.33 10.20
N LEU A 232 -3.87 -10.69 9.29
CA LEU A 232 -4.09 -9.30 8.93
C LEU A 232 -5.31 -9.12 8.02
N VAL A 233 -5.62 -10.17 7.26
CA VAL A 233 -6.71 -10.21 6.30
C VAL A 233 -7.87 -11.06 6.85
N SER A 234 -7.58 -12.06 7.69
CA SER A 234 -8.55 -12.84 8.42
C SER A 234 -8.77 -12.27 9.82
N GLN A 235 -10.03 -11.90 10.05
CA GLN A 235 -10.68 -11.76 11.35
C GLN A 235 -10.31 -10.49 12.15
N ASP A 236 -11.35 -9.80 12.61
CA ASP A 236 -11.28 -9.16 13.92
C ASP A 236 -11.76 -10.25 14.91
N PRO A 237 -10.96 -10.68 15.91
CA PRO A 237 -11.40 -11.69 16.86
C PRO A 237 -12.62 -11.24 17.69
N GLN A 238 -13.01 -9.95 17.63
CA GLN A 238 -14.23 -9.45 18.27
C GLN A 238 -15.47 -9.46 17.37
N VAL A 239 -15.34 -9.82 16.09
CA VAL A 239 -16.49 -9.95 15.18
C VAL A 239 -16.79 -11.43 14.97
N GLU A 240 -17.26 -12.07 16.03
CA GLU A 240 -17.95 -13.36 15.91
C GLU A 240 -19.18 -13.18 14.99
N ALA A 241 -19.26 -14.04 13.97
CA ALA A 241 -20.51 -14.35 13.24
C ALA A 241 -21.25 -13.20 12.52
N SER A 242 -20.57 -12.39 11.70
CA SER A 242 -21.29 -11.58 10.71
C SER A 242 -21.66 -12.41 9.46
N LEU A 243 -22.92 -12.31 9.00
CA LEU A 243 -23.43 -12.87 7.72
C LEU A 243 -22.55 -12.53 6.51
N ARG A 244 -21.76 -11.43 6.58
CA ARG A 244 -20.78 -11.06 5.57
C ARG A 244 -19.68 -12.12 5.37
N HIS A 245 -19.39 -12.98 6.34
CA HIS A 245 -18.39 -14.05 6.20
C HIS A 245 -18.83 -15.14 5.21
N VAL A 246 -20.12 -15.47 5.18
CA VAL A 246 -20.67 -16.47 4.24
C VAL A 246 -20.72 -15.91 2.81
N ILE A 247 -20.71 -14.58 2.69
CA ILE A 247 -21.04 -13.84 1.48
C ILE A 247 -19.80 -13.17 0.85
N ALA A 248 -18.70 -12.99 1.59
CA ALA A 248 -17.48 -12.36 1.11
C ALA A 248 -16.87 -13.14 -0.07
N ALA A 249 -16.52 -12.41 -1.13
CA ALA A 249 -15.85 -12.97 -2.29
C ALA A 249 -14.48 -13.58 -1.91
N PRO A 250 -14.07 -14.67 -2.59
CA PRO A 250 -12.75 -15.25 -2.37
C PRO A 250 -11.66 -14.21 -2.69
N LEU A 251 -10.60 -14.20 -1.89
CA LEU A 251 -9.43 -13.38 -2.16
C LEU A 251 -8.84 -13.77 -3.53
N PRO A 252 -8.35 -12.80 -4.32
CA PRO A 252 -7.77 -13.10 -5.62
C PRO A 252 -6.59 -14.07 -5.46
N MET A 253 -6.71 -15.24 -6.08
CA MET A 253 -5.60 -16.17 -6.22
C MET A 253 -4.75 -15.73 -7.41
N PHE A 254 -3.49 -15.41 -7.14
CA PHE A 254 -2.50 -15.14 -8.16
C PHE A 254 -1.89 -16.49 -8.54
N VAL A 255 -2.30 -17.03 -9.69
CA VAL A 255 -1.83 -18.31 -10.27
C VAL A 255 -0.90 -18.04 -11.44
#